data_AF-A0A4Q1BPQ6-F1
#
_entry.id   AF-A0A4Q1BPQ6-F1
#
_cell.length_a   1.000
_cell.length_b   1.000
_cell.length_c   1.000
_cell.angle_alpha   90.00
_cell.angle_beta   90.00
_cell.angle_gamma   90.00
#
_symmetry.space_group_name_H-M   'P 1'
#
loop_
_entity.id
_entity.type
_entity.pdbx_description
1 polymer ?
#
loop_
_entity_poly.entity_id
_entity_poly.type
_entity_poly.pdbx_seq_one_letter_code
_entity_poly.pdbx_strand_id
1 'polypeptide(L)'
;MTALLALIFLTTGIISTLAHPASSLEKRDDISVYFSPMFASGMCLTWDPFIHLTPCAAKDTQQWSYNPLVGQESTLYIQNKTCGIGACNHEYCLSCEIDTLTASGNDNTFLWYWTRDSRLQWADTPAYCLSVVGNTQALTMNNCTDATAWAFGVTSTFSSLATGKPKYDVFANTNKGTRVHGLGRADLCLTASALPGDFLSNSPMVLAPCVSDNSLMAKYALFNLTLPSDYPTSTYTGPLTFSIPDKAGATYCVDVGNNPVMGTQLMTSWQCSGGPSQTFVLDEKSLKMSGTDWCAQVIGSGQLPGDEKDFNPMYNVVLNQCDPSNPAQNFWIKAH
;
A
#
# COMPACT_ATOMS: atom_id res chain seq x y z
N MET A 1 43.10 51.15 24.18
CA MET A 1 42.88 49.72 24.38
C MET A 1 41.43 49.41 24.07
N THR A 2 41.18 49.04 22.83
CA THR A 2 39.90 48.65 22.25
C THR A 2 39.79 47.12 22.38
N ALA A 3 38.74 46.63 23.03
CA ALA A 3 38.39 45.21 23.03
C ALA A 3 37.18 45.01 22.12
N LEU A 4 37.45 44.31 21.02
CA LEU A 4 36.52 43.94 19.95
C LEU A 4 35.75 42.68 20.43
N LEU A 5 34.44 42.80 20.67
CA LEU A 5 33.56 41.64 20.88
C LEU A 5 32.92 41.28 19.53
N ALA A 6 33.45 40.25 18.89
CA ALA A 6 32.87 39.65 17.70
C ALA A 6 31.63 38.83 18.10
N LEU A 7 30.46 39.26 17.64
CA LEU A 7 29.21 38.53 17.75
C LEU A 7 29.17 37.48 16.61
N ILE A 8 29.44 36.22 16.93
CA ILE A 8 29.29 35.11 15.98
C ILE A 8 27.80 34.77 15.92
N PHE A 9 27.12 35.21 14.85
CA PHE A 9 25.82 34.68 14.47
C PHE A 9 26.04 33.28 13.89
N LEU A 10 25.81 32.24 14.70
CA LEU A 10 25.52 30.91 14.16
C LEU A 10 24.12 30.95 13.55
N THR A 11 24.06 31.09 12.23
CA THR A 11 22.88 30.75 11.43
C THR A 11 22.70 29.24 11.48
N THR A 12 22.09 28.75 12.55
CA THR A 12 21.43 27.45 12.50
C THR A 12 20.20 27.66 11.64
N GLY A 13 20.25 27.14 10.41
CA GLY A 13 19.08 27.01 9.57
C GLY A 13 18.07 26.19 10.37
N ILE A 14 17.06 26.87 10.90
CA ILE A 14 15.84 26.23 11.36
C ILE A 14 15.25 25.64 10.09
N ILE A 15 15.59 24.38 9.80
CA ILE A 15 14.75 23.55 8.93
C ILE A 15 13.44 23.52 9.70
N SER A 16 12.46 24.28 9.22
CA SER A 16 11.08 24.17 9.64
C SER A 16 10.68 22.73 9.35
N THR A 17 10.87 21.85 10.32
CA THR A 17 10.17 20.57 10.37
C THR A 17 8.72 20.97 10.58
N LEU A 18 8.03 21.26 9.47
CA LEU A 18 6.57 21.24 9.43
C LEU A 18 6.21 19.85 9.96
N ALA A 19 5.89 19.80 11.25
CA ALA A 19 5.37 18.61 11.88
C ALA A 19 4.23 18.11 11.00
N HIS A 20 4.15 16.79 10.82
CA HIS A 20 2.96 16.15 10.28
C HIS A 20 1.75 16.84 10.90
N PRO A 21 0.79 17.40 10.12
CA PRO A 21 -0.52 17.61 10.68
C PRO A 21 -0.94 16.22 11.15
N ALA A 22 -0.86 16.00 12.45
CA ALA A 22 -1.22 14.78 13.13
C ALA A 22 -2.75 14.61 13.16
N SER A 23 -3.43 15.06 12.10
CA SER A 23 -4.61 14.36 11.66
C SER A 23 -4.10 13.05 11.07
N SER A 24 -3.94 12.04 11.94
CA SER A 24 -4.15 10.65 11.56
C SER A 24 -5.22 10.59 10.47
N LEU A 25 -5.08 9.72 9.47
CA LEU A 25 -6.27 9.25 8.75
C LEU A 25 -7.36 9.08 9.79
N GLU A 26 -8.50 9.79 9.65
CA GLU A 26 -9.62 9.59 10.55
C GLU A 26 -9.76 8.09 10.75
N LYS A 27 -9.72 7.68 12.01
CA LYS A 27 -9.70 6.30 12.44
C LYS A 27 -10.61 5.49 11.50
N ARG A 28 -10.00 4.63 10.67
CA ARG A 28 -10.67 3.88 9.59
C ARG A 28 -11.50 2.73 10.17
N ASP A 29 -12.30 3.01 11.19
CA ASP A 29 -13.03 2.05 12.01
C ASP A 29 -14.05 1.22 11.21
N ASP A 30 -14.43 1.70 10.03
CA ASP A 30 -15.42 1.09 9.14
C ASP A 30 -14.80 0.48 7.86
N ILE A 31 -13.47 0.40 7.78
CA ILE A 31 -12.78 -0.15 6.60
C ILE A 31 -12.29 -1.57 6.88
N SER A 32 -12.78 -2.51 6.07
CA SER A 32 -12.27 -3.87 6.03
C SER A 32 -11.01 -3.95 5.18
N VAL A 33 -9.96 -4.48 5.78
CA VAL A 33 -8.68 -4.81 5.18
C VAL A 33 -8.59 -6.31 4.96
N TYR A 34 -8.00 -6.71 3.84
CA TYR A 34 -7.69 -8.11 3.54
C TYR A 34 -6.18 -8.28 3.54
N PHE A 35 -5.69 -9.31 4.19
CA PHE A 35 -4.28 -9.65 4.23
C PHE A 35 -4.00 -10.88 3.40
N SER A 36 -3.03 -10.78 2.51
CA SER A 36 -2.58 -11.90 1.68
C SER A 36 -1.06 -12.04 1.79
N PRO A 37 -0.53 -13.23 2.05
CA PRO A 37 0.91 -13.45 2.01
C PRO A 37 1.40 -13.36 0.57
N MET A 38 2.50 -12.64 0.34
CA MET A 38 2.95 -12.33 -1.02
C MET A 38 3.42 -13.56 -1.80
N PHE A 39 3.89 -14.61 -1.13
CA PHE A 39 4.24 -15.88 -1.78
C PHE A 39 3.02 -16.67 -2.27
N ALA A 40 1.83 -16.37 -1.73
CA ALA A 40 0.57 -17.02 -2.08
C ALA A 40 -0.53 -15.96 -2.15
N SER A 41 -0.38 -15.02 -3.09
CA SER A 41 -1.31 -13.89 -3.27
C SER A 41 -2.76 -14.31 -3.60
N GLY A 42 -2.93 -15.60 -3.93
CA GLY A 42 -4.19 -16.32 -4.09
C GLY A 42 -4.98 -16.54 -2.79
N MET A 43 -4.31 -16.40 -1.65
CA MET A 43 -4.80 -16.83 -0.35
C MET A 43 -4.94 -15.62 0.58
N CYS A 44 -5.95 -15.63 1.43
CA CYS A 44 -6.21 -14.56 2.39
C CYS A 44 -6.27 -15.10 3.81
N LEU A 45 -5.83 -14.25 4.74
CA LEU A 45 -5.93 -14.46 6.16
C LEU A 45 -7.41 -14.59 6.54
N THR A 46 -7.79 -15.77 7.00
CA THR A 46 -9.18 -16.16 7.27
C THR A 46 -9.31 -16.62 8.70
N TRP A 47 -10.41 -16.24 9.36
CA TRP A 47 -10.80 -16.78 10.66
C TRP A 47 -12.09 -17.60 10.54
N ASP A 48 -12.00 -18.91 10.75
CA ASP A 48 -13.17 -19.80 10.82
C ASP A 48 -12.78 -21.21 11.35
N PRO A 49 -13.08 -21.59 12.60
CA PRO A 49 -13.01 -20.81 13.84
C PRO A 49 -11.55 -20.58 14.31
N PHE A 50 -10.58 -21.07 13.54
CA PHE A 50 -9.15 -20.85 13.73
C PHE A 50 -8.62 -19.94 12.62
N ILE A 51 -7.47 -19.31 12.86
CA ILE A 51 -6.84 -18.48 11.84
C ILE A 51 -6.03 -19.36 10.90
N HIS A 52 -6.25 -19.22 9.60
CA HIS A 52 -5.58 -19.97 8.55
C HIS A 52 -5.63 -19.21 7.22
N LEU A 53 -5.02 -19.75 6.17
CA LEU A 53 -5.13 -19.22 4.82
C LEU A 53 -6.18 -19.99 4.02
N THR A 54 -7.09 -19.27 3.36
CA THR A 54 -8.01 -19.87 2.38
C THR A 54 -7.97 -19.05 1.09
N PRO A 55 -8.41 -19.59 -0.06
CA PRO A 55 -8.60 -18.78 -1.25
C PRO A 55 -9.42 -17.54 -0.93
N CYS A 56 -8.95 -16.37 -1.36
CA CYS A 56 -9.63 -15.14 -0.97
C CYS A 56 -11.06 -15.07 -1.55
N ALA A 57 -11.99 -14.52 -0.76
CA ALA A 57 -13.40 -14.35 -1.09
C ALA A 57 -14.01 -13.20 -0.26
N ALA A 58 -15.14 -12.62 -0.70
CA ALA A 58 -15.88 -11.59 0.06
C ALA A 58 -16.66 -12.28 1.17
N LYS A 59 -15.95 -12.59 2.25
CA LYS A 59 -16.54 -13.16 3.45
C LYS A 59 -16.09 -12.31 4.63
N ASP A 60 -16.99 -12.10 5.57
CA ASP A 60 -16.69 -11.36 6.80
C ASP A 60 -15.54 -12.01 7.59
N THR A 61 -15.33 -13.33 7.40
CA THR A 61 -14.22 -14.10 7.97
C THR A 61 -12.83 -13.76 7.43
N GLN A 62 -12.74 -13.02 6.32
CA GLN A 62 -11.48 -12.54 5.73
C GLN A 62 -11.31 -11.02 5.86
N GLN A 63 -12.28 -10.35 6.49
CA GLN A 63 -12.31 -8.91 6.68
C GLN A 63 -11.74 -8.55 8.04
N TRP A 64 -10.68 -7.73 8.00
CA TRP A 64 -9.96 -7.30 9.19
C TRP A 64 -10.10 -5.79 9.39
N SER A 65 -10.38 -5.35 10.61
CA SER A 65 -10.23 -3.95 11.01
C SER A 65 -8.79 -3.72 11.46
N TYR A 66 -8.05 -2.96 10.66
CA TYR A 66 -6.67 -2.54 10.96
C TYR A 66 -6.39 -1.20 10.28
N ASN A 67 -5.60 -0.35 10.92
CA ASN A 67 -5.10 0.88 10.30
C ASN A 67 -3.59 0.73 9.99
N PRO A 68 -3.22 0.18 8.82
CA PRO A 68 -1.84 -0.14 8.40
C PRO A 68 -1.02 1.11 8.05
N LEU A 69 -1.01 2.08 8.94
CA LEU A 69 -0.15 3.24 8.81
C LEU A 69 1.28 2.82 9.11
N VAL A 70 2.15 2.91 8.11
CA VAL A 70 3.60 2.74 8.29
C VAL A 70 4.05 3.66 9.41
N GLY A 71 4.79 3.13 10.38
CA GLY A 71 5.22 3.95 11.50
C GLY A 71 4.28 3.93 12.71
N GLN A 72 3.11 3.30 12.61
CA GLN A 72 2.11 3.32 13.68
C GLN A 72 1.71 1.93 14.11
N GLU A 73 1.44 1.81 15.41
CA GLU A 73 0.89 0.62 16.02
C GLU A 73 -0.63 0.67 15.92
N SER A 74 -1.21 -0.47 15.57
CA SER A 74 -2.64 -0.67 15.62
C SER A 74 -2.93 -2.12 15.96
N THR A 75 -4.14 -2.38 16.43
CA THR A 75 -4.57 -3.74 16.69
C THR A 75 -5.28 -4.29 15.47
N LEU A 76 -5.06 -5.58 15.20
CA LEU A 76 -5.65 -6.31 14.09
C LEU A 76 -6.86 -7.11 14.58
N TYR A 77 -8.07 -6.64 14.25
CA TYR A 77 -9.33 -7.30 14.64
C TYR A 77 -10.04 -7.89 13.44
N ILE A 78 -10.92 -8.86 13.68
CA ILE A 78 -11.93 -9.27 12.72
C ILE A 78 -12.99 -8.17 12.66
N GLN A 79 -13.55 -7.88 11.48
CA GLN A 79 -14.40 -6.72 11.20
C GLN A 79 -15.58 -6.52 12.19
N ASN A 80 -16.12 -7.61 12.77
CA ASN A 80 -17.17 -7.54 13.79
C ASN A 80 -16.66 -7.13 15.19
N LYS A 81 -15.36 -6.83 15.32
CA LYS A 81 -14.62 -6.48 16.55
C LYS A 81 -14.72 -7.53 17.64
N THR A 82 -15.13 -8.76 17.32
CA THR A 82 -15.30 -9.79 18.36
C THR A 82 -13.99 -10.43 18.74
N CYS A 83 -13.01 -10.50 17.84
CA CYS A 83 -11.72 -11.12 18.13
C CYS A 83 -10.56 -10.39 17.44
N GLY A 84 -9.37 -10.56 17.98
CA GLY A 84 -8.15 -9.94 17.48
C GLY A 84 -6.95 -10.82 17.71
N ILE A 85 -5.97 -10.63 16.83
CA ILE A 85 -4.74 -11.42 16.78
C ILE A 85 -3.69 -10.68 17.58
N GLY A 86 -2.99 -11.41 18.45
CA GLY A 86 -1.80 -10.95 19.14
C GLY A 86 -0.67 -11.98 19.05
N ALA A 87 0.40 -11.74 19.79
CA ALA A 87 1.48 -12.67 19.96
C ALA A 87 1.73 -12.92 21.46
N CYS A 88 1.71 -14.19 21.86
CA CYS A 88 1.86 -14.64 23.24
C CYS A 88 2.96 -15.70 23.29
N ASN A 89 3.98 -15.54 24.14
CA ASN A 89 5.08 -16.50 24.29
C ASN A 89 5.79 -16.86 22.95
N HIS A 90 5.93 -15.90 22.03
CA HIS A 90 6.48 -16.13 20.68
C HIS A 90 5.63 -17.04 19.78
N GLU A 91 4.35 -17.22 20.09
CA GLU A 91 3.35 -17.83 19.21
C GLU A 91 2.25 -16.80 18.91
N TYR A 92 1.48 -17.00 17.84
CA TYR A 92 0.30 -16.16 17.65
C TYR A 92 -0.79 -16.59 18.64
N CYS A 93 -1.57 -15.63 19.13
CA CYS A 93 -2.71 -15.88 19.99
C CYS A 93 -3.93 -15.10 19.50
N LEU A 94 -5.12 -15.61 19.84
CA LEU A 94 -6.39 -14.97 19.53
C LEU A 94 -7.11 -14.67 20.84
N SER A 95 -7.62 -13.45 20.99
CA SER A 95 -8.53 -13.09 22.08
C SER A 95 -9.83 -12.57 21.52
N CYS A 96 -10.96 -13.02 22.08
CA CYS A 96 -12.30 -12.54 21.71
C CYS A 96 -12.97 -11.67 22.79
N GLU A 97 -12.19 -11.19 23.78
CA GLU A 97 -12.67 -10.36 24.91
C GLU A 97 -12.07 -8.95 24.86
N ILE A 98 -11.80 -8.46 23.65
CA ILE A 98 -10.94 -7.31 23.40
C ILE A 98 -11.47 -5.98 23.92
N ASP A 99 -12.80 -5.82 24.03
CA ASP A 99 -13.41 -4.63 24.62
C ASP A 99 -12.94 -4.40 26.08
N THR A 100 -12.47 -5.46 26.77
CA THR A 100 -11.87 -5.35 28.11
C THR A 100 -10.36 -5.11 28.09
N LEU A 101 -9.66 -5.59 27.06
CA LEU A 101 -8.21 -5.46 26.89
C LEU A 101 -7.82 -4.04 26.45
N THR A 102 -8.57 -3.45 25.51
CA THR A 102 -8.36 -2.10 24.99
C THR A 102 -8.72 -0.99 25.99
N ALA A 103 -9.71 -1.23 26.86
CA ALA A 103 -10.10 -0.31 27.94
C ALA A 103 -9.01 -0.14 29.02
N SER A 104 -8.05 -1.07 29.10
CA SER A 104 -6.89 -1.01 30.01
C SER A 104 -5.66 -0.32 29.40
N GLY A 105 -5.68 -0.05 28.09
CA GLY A 105 -4.76 0.87 27.42
C GLY A 105 -3.32 0.41 27.17
N ASN A 106 -2.89 -0.81 27.54
CA ASN A 106 -1.45 -1.15 27.57
C ASN A 106 -1.06 -2.58 27.17
N ASP A 107 -1.93 -3.40 26.58
CA ASP A 107 -1.52 -4.76 26.21
C ASP A 107 -0.82 -4.81 24.84
N ASN A 108 0.50 -4.60 24.85
CA ASN A 108 1.37 -4.71 23.67
C ASN A 108 1.30 -6.07 22.98
N THR A 109 0.77 -7.10 23.64
CA THR A 109 0.48 -8.43 23.07
C THR A 109 -0.33 -8.34 21.77
N PHE A 110 -1.24 -7.37 21.67
CA PHE A 110 -2.15 -7.23 20.51
C PHE A 110 -1.81 -6.06 19.59
N LEU A 111 -0.67 -5.40 19.81
CA LEU A 111 -0.25 -4.26 18.98
C LEU A 111 0.69 -4.73 17.87
N TRP A 112 0.36 -4.32 16.64
CA TRP A 112 1.10 -4.63 15.44
C TRP A 112 1.55 -3.35 14.74
N TYR A 113 2.84 -3.31 14.42
CA TYR A 113 3.45 -2.27 13.60
C TYR A 113 3.54 -2.74 12.15
N TRP A 114 3.04 -1.93 11.23
CA TRP A 114 3.23 -2.17 9.79
C TRP A 114 4.57 -1.60 9.34
N THR A 115 5.48 -2.49 8.98
CA THR A 115 6.83 -2.13 8.50
C THR A 115 6.82 -1.78 7.01
N ARG A 116 7.84 -1.02 6.56
CA ARG A 116 7.97 -0.62 5.14
C ARG A 116 8.21 -1.80 4.21
N ASP A 117 8.90 -2.83 4.66
CA ASP A 117 9.09 -4.10 3.96
C ASP A 117 7.88 -5.04 4.07
N SER A 118 6.72 -4.49 4.48
CA SER A 118 5.42 -5.16 4.44
C SER A 118 5.34 -6.37 5.38
N ARG A 119 5.85 -6.22 6.60
CA ARG A 119 5.71 -7.15 7.72
C ARG A 119 4.80 -6.59 8.81
N LEU A 120 4.03 -7.47 9.43
CA LEU A 120 3.31 -7.21 10.68
C LEU A 120 4.25 -7.52 11.85
N GLN A 121 4.95 -6.50 12.34
CA GLN A 121 5.89 -6.60 13.45
C GLN A 121 5.15 -6.51 14.78
N TRP A 122 5.49 -7.39 15.71
CA TRP A 122 4.90 -7.35 17.04
C TRP A 122 5.48 -6.20 17.86
N ALA A 123 4.64 -5.36 18.45
CA ALA A 123 5.08 -4.17 19.17
C ALA A 123 5.90 -4.50 20.44
N ASP A 124 5.53 -5.55 21.19
CA ASP A 124 6.21 -5.88 22.44
C ASP A 124 7.61 -6.44 22.23
N THR A 125 7.79 -7.30 21.22
CA THR A 125 9.10 -7.84 20.83
C THR A 125 9.34 -7.61 19.34
N PRO A 126 9.87 -6.43 18.94
CA PRO A 126 10.02 -6.03 17.54
C PRO A 126 10.92 -6.92 16.68
N ALA A 127 11.67 -7.84 17.28
CA ALA A 127 12.43 -8.84 16.51
C ALA A 127 11.52 -9.83 15.77
N TYR A 128 10.26 -9.98 16.21
CA TYR A 128 9.33 -10.98 15.70
C TYR A 128 8.20 -10.35 14.89
N CYS A 129 7.84 -11.04 13.81
CA CYS A 129 6.77 -10.67 12.91
C CYS A 129 5.82 -11.84 12.69
N LEU A 130 4.55 -11.54 12.41
CA LEU A 130 3.57 -12.52 11.97
C LEU A 130 4.01 -13.13 10.64
N SER A 131 4.02 -14.44 10.56
CA SER A 131 4.48 -15.19 9.40
C SER A 131 3.57 -16.37 9.11
N VAL A 132 3.85 -17.04 7.99
CA VAL A 132 3.19 -18.28 7.59
C VAL A 132 4.25 -19.35 7.43
N VAL A 133 3.98 -20.55 7.94
CA VAL A 133 4.80 -21.74 7.70
C VAL A 133 4.55 -22.21 6.27
N GLY A 134 5.53 -22.06 5.39
CA GLY A 134 5.37 -22.22 3.94
C GLY A 134 4.71 -23.54 3.48
N ASN A 135 4.92 -24.66 4.19
CA ASN A 135 4.39 -25.96 3.80
C ASN A 135 2.98 -26.25 4.34
N THR A 136 2.63 -25.68 5.49
CA THR A 136 1.35 -25.98 6.17
C THR A 136 0.36 -24.83 6.05
N GLN A 137 0.79 -23.67 5.57
CA GLN A 137 0.01 -22.44 5.49
C GLN A 137 -0.58 -22.00 6.85
N ALA A 138 -0.04 -22.55 7.95
CA ALA A 138 -0.39 -22.18 9.31
C ALA A 138 0.34 -20.89 9.69
N LEU A 139 -0.30 -20.06 10.52
CA LEU A 139 0.36 -18.89 11.07
C LEU A 139 1.42 -19.28 12.10
N THR A 140 2.42 -18.42 12.22
CA THR A 140 3.50 -18.55 13.19
C THR A 140 4.10 -17.17 13.46
N MET A 141 4.96 -17.09 14.46
CA MET A 141 5.85 -15.95 14.64
C MET A 141 7.24 -16.34 14.13
N ASN A 142 7.90 -15.43 13.43
CA ASN A 142 9.28 -15.64 12.99
C ASN A 142 10.09 -14.36 13.19
N ASN A 143 11.42 -14.46 13.15
CA ASN A 143 12.26 -13.28 13.04
C ASN A 143 11.82 -12.45 11.84
N CYS A 144 11.69 -11.13 12.00
CA CYS A 144 11.15 -10.26 10.94
C CYS A 144 11.92 -10.37 9.62
N THR A 145 13.23 -10.62 9.67
CA THR A 145 14.09 -10.85 8.49
C THR A 145 13.69 -12.07 7.67
N ASP A 146 13.13 -13.09 8.32
CA ASP A 146 12.73 -14.37 7.72
C ASP A 146 11.21 -14.54 7.67
N ALA A 147 10.47 -13.56 8.17
CA ALA A 147 9.02 -13.58 8.21
C ALA A 147 8.44 -13.42 6.80
N THR A 148 7.21 -13.89 6.64
CA THR A 148 6.42 -13.72 5.44
C THR A 148 6.08 -12.24 5.22
N ALA A 149 6.25 -11.80 3.98
CA ALA A 149 5.76 -10.52 3.50
C ALA A 149 4.25 -10.57 3.28
N TRP A 150 3.52 -9.58 3.77
CA TRP A 150 2.08 -9.44 3.64
C TRP A 150 1.75 -8.30 2.71
N ALA A 151 0.76 -8.48 1.85
CA ALA A 151 0.11 -7.38 1.14
C ALA A 151 -1.26 -7.15 1.76
N PHE A 152 -1.66 -5.88 1.81
CA PHE A 152 -3.00 -5.52 2.24
C PHE A 152 -3.62 -4.49 1.31
N GLY A 153 -4.93 -4.37 1.40
CA GLY A 153 -5.55 -3.08 1.15
C GLY A 153 -7.03 -3.08 1.50
N VAL A 154 -7.75 -2.08 1.01
CA VAL A 154 -9.07 -1.73 1.53
C VAL A 154 -10.20 -2.03 0.54
N THR A 155 -11.30 -2.59 1.04
CA THR A 155 -12.52 -2.87 0.23
C THR A 155 -13.16 -1.63 -0.37
N SER A 156 -13.04 -0.52 0.33
CA SER A 156 -13.84 0.66 0.07
C SER A 156 -13.38 1.47 -1.16
N THR A 157 -12.13 1.27 -1.59
CA THR A 157 -11.66 1.71 -2.91
C THR A 157 -12.47 1.07 -4.02
N PHE A 158 -12.83 -0.21 -3.87
CA PHE A 158 -13.60 -0.93 -4.88
C PHE A 158 -15.11 -0.72 -4.74
N SER A 159 -15.64 -0.53 -3.53
CA SER A 159 -17.07 -0.21 -3.34
C SER A 159 -17.46 1.14 -3.96
N SER A 160 -16.50 2.08 -4.07
CA SER A 160 -16.70 3.37 -4.73
C SER A 160 -16.49 3.34 -6.25
N LEU A 161 -16.06 2.20 -6.80
CA LEU A 161 -15.83 1.99 -8.23
C LEU A 161 -16.84 0.99 -8.79
N ALA A 162 -17.19 1.14 -10.07
CA ALA A 162 -17.97 0.11 -10.74
C ALA A 162 -17.13 -1.19 -10.80
N THR A 163 -17.66 -2.29 -10.28
CA THR A 163 -17.01 -3.62 -10.29
C THR A 163 -17.92 -4.65 -10.98
N GLY A 164 -17.38 -5.84 -11.26
CA GLY A 164 -18.17 -6.97 -11.79
C GLY A 164 -18.46 -6.91 -13.29
N LYS A 165 -17.66 -6.18 -14.07
CA LYS A 165 -17.70 -6.21 -15.54
C LYS A 165 -16.38 -6.72 -16.11
N PRO A 166 -16.37 -7.61 -17.12
CA PRO A 166 -15.14 -8.15 -17.71
C PRO A 166 -14.23 -7.08 -18.33
N LYS A 167 -14.81 -5.92 -18.71
CA LYS A 167 -14.12 -4.71 -19.18
C LYS A 167 -14.80 -3.46 -18.63
N TYR A 168 -14.00 -2.44 -18.35
CA TYR A 168 -14.44 -1.11 -17.92
C TYR A 168 -14.20 -0.08 -19.01
N ASP A 169 -14.67 1.13 -18.74
CA ASP A 169 -14.46 2.26 -19.64
C ASP A 169 -12.97 2.62 -19.70
N VAL A 170 -12.50 2.93 -20.90
CA VAL A 170 -11.14 3.38 -21.15
C VAL A 170 -11.13 4.90 -21.20
N PHE A 171 -10.25 5.52 -20.43
CA PHE A 171 -10.10 6.97 -20.38
C PHE A 171 -8.74 7.39 -20.94
N ALA A 172 -8.74 8.42 -21.78
CA ALA A 172 -7.50 9.00 -22.31
C ALA A 172 -6.82 9.91 -21.26
N ASN A 173 -5.51 10.09 -21.39
CA ASN A 173 -4.78 11.10 -20.63
C ASN A 173 -5.24 12.50 -21.01
N THR A 174 -5.28 13.40 -20.03
CA THR A 174 -5.71 14.79 -20.24
C THR A 174 -4.74 15.74 -19.54
N ASN A 175 -4.98 17.05 -19.66
CA ASN A 175 -4.22 18.05 -18.91
C ASN A 175 -4.38 17.95 -17.39
N LYS A 176 -5.35 17.17 -16.88
CA LYS A 176 -5.53 16.92 -15.44
C LYS A 176 -4.61 15.83 -14.92
N GLY A 177 -3.95 15.07 -15.79
CA GLY A 177 -2.96 14.08 -15.40
C GLY A 177 -2.93 12.86 -16.31
N THR A 178 -1.99 12.00 -15.97
CA THR A 178 -1.62 10.79 -16.70
C THR A 178 -2.06 9.56 -15.91
N ARG A 179 -2.54 8.54 -16.62
CA ARG A 179 -2.91 7.24 -16.08
C ARG A 179 -1.79 6.25 -16.36
N VAL A 180 -1.38 5.52 -15.33
CA VAL A 180 -0.47 4.37 -15.46
C VAL A 180 -1.32 3.11 -15.48
N HIS A 181 -1.23 2.34 -16.56
CA HIS A 181 -2.01 1.13 -16.78
C HIS A 181 -1.25 -0.12 -16.35
N GLY A 182 -1.95 -1.24 -16.13
CA GLY A 182 -1.37 -2.51 -15.70
C GLY A 182 -1.99 -3.74 -16.37
N LEU A 183 -1.31 -4.89 -16.34
CA LEU A 183 -1.79 -6.20 -16.82
C LEU A 183 -2.14 -6.30 -18.33
N GLY A 184 -1.60 -5.43 -19.18
CA GLY A 184 -2.02 -5.33 -20.59
C GLY A 184 -3.44 -4.74 -20.80
N ARG A 185 -4.09 -4.22 -19.75
CA ARG A 185 -5.44 -3.67 -19.72
C ARG A 185 -5.46 -2.14 -19.65
N ALA A 186 -5.94 -1.49 -20.71
CA ALA A 186 -6.06 -0.02 -20.78
C ALA A 186 -7.21 0.55 -19.94
N ASP A 187 -8.12 -0.31 -19.46
CA ASP A 187 -9.24 0.03 -18.60
C ASP A 187 -8.92 -0.09 -17.11
N LEU A 188 -7.70 -0.52 -16.77
CA LEU A 188 -7.19 -0.60 -15.40
C LEU A 188 -6.07 0.41 -15.18
N CYS A 189 -6.06 1.04 -14.01
CA CYS A 189 -5.17 2.13 -13.63
C CYS A 189 -4.57 1.90 -12.24
N LEU A 190 -3.26 2.16 -12.11
CA LEU A 190 -2.56 2.23 -10.84
C LEU A 190 -3.21 3.31 -9.97
N THR A 191 -3.73 2.90 -8.82
CA THR A 191 -4.59 3.71 -7.97
C THR A 191 -4.18 3.55 -6.51
N ALA A 192 -4.15 4.64 -5.74
CA ALA A 192 -3.99 4.58 -4.30
C ALA A 192 -5.27 4.03 -3.66
N SER A 193 -5.15 3.03 -2.80
CA SER A 193 -6.27 2.43 -2.09
C SER A 193 -6.75 3.35 -0.97
N ALA A 194 -7.73 4.20 -1.30
CA ALA A 194 -8.31 5.19 -0.40
C ALA A 194 -9.83 5.34 -0.64
N LEU A 195 -10.53 6.02 0.28
CA LEU A 195 -11.91 6.47 0.13
C LEU A 195 -12.02 7.87 -0.46
N PRO A 196 -13.11 8.23 -1.18
CA PRO A 196 -13.38 9.62 -1.55
C PRO A 196 -13.30 10.56 -0.35
N GLY A 197 -12.28 11.43 -0.32
CA GLY A 197 -12.09 12.42 0.74
C GLY A 197 -10.85 12.18 1.61
N ASP A 198 -10.35 10.94 1.65
CA ASP A 198 -9.15 10.56 2.38
C ASP A 198 -7.89 11.32 1.94
N PHE A 199 -6.96 11.42 2.87
CA PHE A 199 -5.57 11.76 2.59
C PHE A 199 -4.87 10.61 1.89
N LEU A 200 -3.93 10.96 1.01
CA LEU A 200 -3.21 9.98 0.22
C LEU A 200 -2.18 9.22 1.05
N SER A 201 -1.59 9.79 2.11
CA SER A 201 -0.43 9.21 2.83
C SER A 201 -0.59 7.74 3.26
N ASN A 202 0.46 6.94 3.09
CA ASN A 202 0.55 5.54 3.53
C ASN A 202 -0.60 4.64 3.05
N SER A 203 -1.17 4.97 1.90
CA SER A 203 -2.16 4.14 1.21
C SER A 203 -1.44 3.18 0.26
N PRO A 204 -1.79 1.89 0.25
CA PRO A 204 -1.17 0.95 -0.67
C PRO A 204 -1.60 1.25 -2.11
N MET A 205 -0.73 0.97 -3.06
CA MET A 205 -1.04 1.05 -4.48
C MET A 205 -1.68 -0.25 -4.96
N VAL A 206 -2.75 -0.12 -5.73
CA VAL A 206 -3.54 -1.21 -6.30
C VAL A 206 -3.79 -0.95 -7.77
N LEU A 207 -4.16 -1.99 -8.52
CA LEU A 207 -4.72 -1.86 -9.85
C LEU A 207 -6.26 -1.91 -9.76
N ALA A 208 -6.92 -0.86 -10.22
CA ALA A 208 -8.38 -0.71 -10.16
C ALA A 208 -8.93 -0.19 -11.50
N PRO A 209 -10.25 -0.28 -11.76
CA PRO A 209 -10.84 0.36 -12.93
C PRO A 209 -10.46 1.83 -13.03
N CYS A 210 -10.03 2.24 -14.22
CA CYS A 210 -9.76 3.65 -14.49
C CYS A 210 -11.02 4.49 -14.29
N VAL A 211 -10.85 5.74 -13.89
CA VAL A 211 -11.95 6.68 -13.65
C VAL A 211 -11.87 7.89 -14.56
N SER A 212 -13.03 8.52 -14.79
CA SER A 212 -13.10 9.80 -15.49
C SER A 212 -12.47 10.92 -14.66
N ASP A 213 -12.03 11.97 -15.34
CA ASP A 213 -11.40 13.17 -14.75
C ASP A 213 -12.29 13.95 -13.77
N ASN A 214 -13.59 13.69 -13.76
CA ASN A 214 -14.56 14.35 -12.90
C ASN A 214 -14.98 13.46 -11.73
N SER A 215 -14.48 12.22 -11.66
CA SER A 215 -14.71 11.33 -10.54
C SER A 215 -14.03 11.85 -9.27
N LEU A 216 -14.67 11.65 -8.11
CA LEU A 216 -14.04 11.91 -6.81
C LEU A 216 -12.80 11.04 -6.57
N MET A 217 -12.67 9.93 -7.28
CA MET A 217 -11.53 9.02 -7.20
C MET A 217 -10.37 9.44 -8.11
N ALA A 218 -10.52 10.43 -8.99
CA ALA A 218 -9.48 10.82 -9.95
C ALA A 218 -8.17 11.23 -9.26
N LYS A 219 -8.25 11.86 -8.08
CA LYS A 219 -7.07 12.26 -7.29
C LYS A 219 -6.22 11.09 -6.80
N TYR A 220 -6.76 9.88 -6.80
CA TYR A 220 -6.05 8.66 -6.39
C TYR A 220 -5.47 7.87 -7.57
N ALA A 221 -5.76 8.24 -8.82
CA ALA A 221 -5.37 7.47 -10.01
C ALA A 221 -4.69 8.30 -11.11
N LEU A 222 -4.63 9.63 -10.96
CA LEU A 222 -3.99 10.55 -11.90
C LEU A 222 -2.64 11.02 -11.39
N PHE A 223 -1.64 10.94 -12.26
CA PHE A 223 -0.27 11.33 -11.99
C PHE A 223 0.15 12.57 -12.80
N ASN A 224 0.91 13.47 -12.19
CA ASN A 224 1.56 14.58 -12.87
C ASN A 224 2.96 14.15 -13.30
N LEU A 225 3.05 13.61 -14.51
CA LEU A 225 4.30 13.09 -15.08
C LEU A 225 4.74 13.99 -16.24
N THR A 226 5.99 14.44 -16.20
CA THR A 226 6.62 15.09 -17.34
C THR A 226 7.23 14.02 -18.23
N LEU A 227 6.44 13.55 -19.21
CA LEU A 227 6.93 12.58 -20.18
C LEU A 227 7.95 13.23 -21.13
N PRO A 228 9.01 12.51 -21.53
CA PRO A 228 9.88 12.96 -22.62
C PRO A 228 9.08 13.24 -23.90
N SER A 229 9.55 14.19 -24.71
CA SER A 229 8.88 14.56 -25.97
C SER A 229 8.80 13.43 -27.00
N ASP A 230 9.72 12.48 -26.90
CA ASP A 230 9.85 11.30 -27.75
C ASP A 230 9.30 10.02 -27.08
N TYR A 231 8.59 10.12 -25.96
CA TYR A 231 7.87 9.00 -25.37
C TYR A 231 6.83 8.45 -26.37
N PRO A 232 6.70 7.12 -26.56
CA PRO A 232 7.31 6.04 -25.77
C PRO A 232 8.67 5.52 -26.28
N THR A 233 9.27 6.13 -27.30
CA THR A 233 10.58 5.65 -27.81
C THR A 233 11.71 5.87 -26.80
N SER A 234 11.55 6.84 -25.91
CA SER A 234 12.36 7.02 -24.71
C SER A 234 11.61 6.60 -23.46
N THR A 235 12.36 6.27 -22.40
CA THR A 235 11.81 5.87 -21.10
C THR A 235 11.53 7.09 -20.24
N TYR A 236 10.38 7.09 -19.55
CA TYR A 236 10.18 8.02 -18.45
C TYR A 236 11.09 7.62 -17.27
N THR A 237 11.70 8.60 -16.60
CA THR A 237 12.43 8.39 -15.35
C THR A 237 12.12 9.53 -14.38
N GLY A 238 11.59 9.20 -13.21
CA GLY A 238 11.24 10.20 -12.21
C GLY A 238 10.22 9.70 -11.19
N PRO A 239 9.73 10.60 -10.33
CA PRO A 239 8.74 10.25 -9.33
C PRO A 239 7.32 10.18 -9.88
N LEU A 240 6.59 9.12 -9.51
CA LEU A 240 5.15 9.03 -9.75
C LEU A 240 4.39 9.93 -8.77
N THR A 241 4.26 11.19 -9.16
CA THR A 241 3.63 12.26 -8.39
C THR A 241 2.14 12.31 -8.68
N PHE A 242 1.25 12.35 -7.67
CA PHE A 242 -0.19 12.53 -7.91
C PHE A 242 -0.51 13.93 -8.43
N SER A 243 -1.42 14.05 -9.40
CA SER A 243 -1.69 15.31 -10.09
C SER A 243 -2.59 16.28 -9.34
N ILE A 244 -3.40 15.77 -8.41
CA ILE A 244 -4.34 16.57 -7.64
C ILE A 244 -3.80 16.66 -6.20
N PRO A 245 -3.32 17.85 -5.77
CA PRO A 245 -2.87 18.03 -4.39
C PRO A 245 -4.05 17.89 -3.42
N ASP A 246 -3.75 17.62 -2.16
CA ASP A 246 -4.79 17.62 -1.13
C ASP A 246 -5.26 19.05 -0.78
N LYS A 247 -6.21 19.14 0.16
CA LYS A 247 -6.76 20.43 0.62
C LYS A 247 -5.69 21.37 1.23
N ALA A 248 -4.58 20.82 1.73
CA ALA A 248 -3.47 21.58 2.28
C ALA A 248 -2.41 21.95 1.22
N GLY A 249 -2.62 21.57 -0.05
CA GLY A 249 -1.67 21.78 -1.13
C GLY A 249 -0.52 20.77 -1.13
N ALA A 250 -0.57 19.74 -0.29
CA ALA A 250 0.49 18.74 -0.23
C ALA A 250 0.43 17.81 -1.45
N THR A 251 1.61 17.48 -1.96
CA THR A 251 1.79 16.56 -3.08
C THR A 251 2.35 15.24 -2.56
N TYR A 252 1.80 14.14 -3.07
CA TYR A 252 2.16 12.78 -2.68
C TYR A 252 2.85 12.07 -3.83
N CYS A 253 3.71 11.13 -3.49
CA CYS A 253 4.41 10.28 -4.45
C CYS A 253 4.25 8.81 -4.09
N VAL A 254 4.38 7.95 -5.10
CA VAL A 254 4.61 6.51 -4.87
C VAL A 254 6.00 6.31 -4.28
N ASP A 255 6.10 5.41 -3.30
CA ASP A 255 7.28 5.15 -2.48
C ASP A 255 7.31 3.66 -2.10
N VAL A 256 8.49 3.06 -2.17
CA VAL A 256 8.74 1.67 -1.78
C VAL A 256 9.62 1.55 -0.53
N GLY A 257 9.92 2.68 0.12
CA GLY A 257 10.81 2.72 1.27
C GLY A 257 12.29 2.49 0.93
N ASN A 258 13.14 2.69 1.93
CA ASN A 258 14.58 2.45 1.79
C ASN A 258 14.87 0.95 1.90
N ASN A 259 15.68 0.42 0.99
CA ASN A 259 16.07 -1.00 0.93
C ASN A 259 14.87 -1.96 0.79
N PRO A 260 14.07 -1.86 -0.28
CA PRO A 260 12.99 -2.79 -0.50
C PRO A 260 13.52 -4.21 -0.69
N VAL A 261 12.68 -5.17 -0.33
CA VAL A 261 12.90 -6.61 -0.53
C VAL A 261 11.81 -7.13 -1.46
N MET A 262 11.96 -8.38 -1.89
CA MET A 262 10.91 -9.06 -2.66
C MET A 262 9.59 -9.01 -1.87
N GLY A 263 8.55 -8.52 -2.53
CA GLY A 263 7.24 -8.30 -1.96
C GLY A 263 6.99 -6.88 -1.48
N THR A 264 7.99 -6.01 -1.24
CA THR A 264 7.70 -4.67 -0.70
C THR A 264 6.58 -3.95 -1.45
N GLN A 265 5.51 -3.61 -0.73
CA GLN A 265 4.33 -3.00 -1.32
C GLN A 265 4.61 -1.57 -1.75
N LEU A 266 4.15 -1.18 -2.94
CA LEU A 266 4.15 0.22 -3.35
C LEU A 266 3.13 0.94 -2.48
N MET A 267 3.55 2.01 -1.82
CA MET A 267 2.70 2.84 -0.99
C MET A 267 2.80 4.28 -1.43
N THR A 268 1.85 5.09 -1.02
CA THR A 268 1.96 6.54 -1.12
C THR A 268 2.75 7.09 0.07
N SER A 269 3.51 8.15 -0.15
CA SER A 269 4.31 8.82 0.88
C SER A 269 3.98 10.30 0.94
N TRP A 270 4.01 10.85 2.15
CA TRP A 270 3.83 12.28 2.36
C TRP A 270 5.16 13.01 2.09
N GLN A 271 5.06 13.96 1.17
CA GLN A 271 6.13 14.64 0.46
C GLN A 271 6.95 13.74 -0.49
N CYS A 272 6.93 14.18 -1.75
CA CYS A 272 7.88 13.73 -2.77
C CYS A 272 9.28 14.24 -2.41
N SER A 273 10.11 13.39 -1.84
CA SER A 273 11.50 13.67 -1.51
C SER A 273 12.43 13.58 -2.72
N GLY A 274 12.00 12.88 -3.78
CA GLY A 274 12.81 12.62 -4.97
C GLY A 274 13.94 11.62 -4.74
N GLY A 275 13.94 10.90 -3.61
CA GLY A 275 14.93 9.87 -3.31
C GLY A 275 14.80 8.62 -4.20
N PRO A 276 15.79 7.70 -4.13
CA PRO A 276 15.77 6.46 -4.92
C PRO A 276 14.51 5.62 -4.70
N SER A 277 13.95 5.59 -3.49
CA SER A 277 12.72 4.84 -3.15
C SER A 277 11.45 5.41 -3.81
N GLN A 278 11.53 6.60 -4.39
CA GLN A 278 10.41 7.28 -5.06
C GLN A 278 10.68 7.50 -6.55
N THR A 279 11.79 6.99 -7.08
CA THR A 279 12.18 7.20 -8.48
C THR A 279 11.96 5.94 -9.28
N PHE A 280 11.16 6.04 -10.35
CA PHE A 280 10.79 4.92 -11.19
C PHE A 280 11.19 5.17 -12.64
N VAL A 281 11.48 4.09 -13.35
CA VAL A 281 11.67 4.03 -14.81
C VAL A 281 10.45 3.34 -15.40
N LEU A 282 9.83 3.97 -16.40
CA LEU A 282 8.68 3.41 -17.12
C LEU A 282 8.99 3.37 -18.63
N ASP A 283 8.91 2.17 -19.21
CA ASP A 283 9.40 1.86 -20.57
C ASP A 283 8.35 1.16 -21.47
N GLU A 284 7.07 1.48 -21.27
CA GLU A 284 5.90 0.84 -21.91
C GLU A 284 5.69 -0.65 -21.64
N LYS A 285 6.55 -1.27 -20.84
CA LYS A 285 6.41 -2.68 -20.48
C LYS A 285 6.57 -2.93 -18.99
N SER A 286 7.25 -2.06 -18.28
CA SER A 286 7.52 -2.24 -16.86
C SER A 286 7.55 -0.91 -16.13
N LEU A 287 7.14 -0.95 -14.86
CA LEU A 287 7.38 0.10 -13.91
C LEU A 287 8.47 -0.38 -12.95
N LYS A 288 9.70 0.10 -13.13
CA LYS A 288 10.88 -0.38 -12.42
C LYS A 288 11.39 0.65 -11.42
N MET A 289 11.82 0.23 -10.24
CA MET A 289 12.55 1.11 -9.33
C MET A 289 13.92 1.45 -9.92
N SER A 290 14.22 2.74 -10.05
CA SER A 290 15.43 3.22 -10.72
C SER A 290 16.71 2.70 -10.07
N GLY A 291 17.66 2.26 -10.90
CA GLY A 291 18.95 1.73 -10.44
C GLY A 291 18.90 0.33 -9.82
N THR A 292 17.78 -0.38 -9.90
CA THR A 292 17.61 -1.73 -9.33
C THR A 292 17.01 -2.71 -10.35
N ASP A 293 16.91 -3.98 -9.95
CA ASP A 293 16.20 -5.04 -10.67
C ASP A 293 14.83 -5.36 -10.06
N TRP A 294 14.23 -4.38 -9.37
CA TRP A 294 12.90 -4.48 -8.79
C TRP A 294 11.84 -3.85 -9.69
N CYS A 295 10.89 -4.66 -10.14
CA CYS A 295 9.76 -4.24 -10.95
C CYS A 295 8.47 -4.31 -10.13
N ALA A 296 7.57 -3.36 -10.40
CA ALA A 296 6.21 -3.43 -9.92
C ALA A 296 5.55 -4.69 -10.50
N GLN A 297 4.94 -5.48 -9.64
CA GLN A 297 4.20 -6.67 -9.96
C GLN A 297 2.83 -6.60 -9.31
N VAL A 298 1.82 -6.88 -10.11
CA VAL A 298 0.47 -7.07 -9.62
C VAL A 298 0.36 -8.45 -8.96
N ILE A 299 -0.12 -8.50 -7.72
CA ILE A 299 -0.42 -9.73 -7.00
C ILE A 299 -1.87 -9.71 -6.50
N GLY A 300 -2.52 -10.87 -6.46
CA GLY A 300 -3.90 -11.03 -6.01
C GLY A 300 -4.48 -12.40 -6.40
N SER A 301 -5.67 -12.72 -5.88
CA SER A 301 -6.32 -14.02 -5.99
C SER A 301 -7.50 -14.04 -6.98
N GLY A 302 -7.33 -14.67 -8.14
CA GLY A 302 -8.44 -15.06 -9.00
C GLY A 302 -9.05 -13.94 -9.86
N GLN A 303 -9.39 -14.27 -11.11
CA GLN A 303 -10.07 -13.50 -12.16
C GLN A 303 -9.85 -11.97 -12.21
N LEU A 304 -9.33 -11.52 -13.37
CA LEU A 304 -9.27 -10.10 -13.76
C LEU A 304 -10.58 -9.39 -13.38
N PRO A 305 -10.55 -8.12 -12.93
CA PRO A 305 -11.75 -7.48 -12.40
C PRO A 305 -12.88 -7.67 -13.39
N GLY A 306 -13.93 -8.42 -13.02
CA GLY A 306 -15.06 -8.62 -13.94
C GLY A 306 -15.72 -9.97 -14.11
N ASP A 307 -15.16 -11.07 -13.60
CA ASP A 307 -15.84 -12.35 -13.66
C ASP A 307 -16.47 -12.66 -12.30
N GLU A 308 -17.76 -12.32 -12.20
CA GLU A 308 -18.76 -12.77 -11.22
C GLU A 308 -18.70 -12.23 -9.77
N LYS A 309 -19.62 -11.27 -9.52
CA LYS A 309 -20.34 -10.96 -8.26
C LYS A 309 -19.57 -11.06 -6.93
N ASP A 310 -19.29 -9.88 -6.37
CA ASP A 310 -18.78 -9.62 -5.01
C ASP A 310 -17.52 -10.39 -4.58
N PHE A 311 -16.45 -9.60 -4.38
CA PHE A 311 -15.02 -9.91 -4.28
C PHE A 311 -14.27 -9.95 -5.61
N ASN A 312 -13.58 -8.85 -5.93
CA ASN A 312 -12.49 -8.84 -6.90
C ASN A 312 -11.20 -8.62 -6.11
N PRO A 313 -10.22 -9.52 -6.17
CA PRO A 313 -9.02 -9.41 -5.37
C PRO A 313 -8.37 -8.06 -5.54
N MET A 314 -7.81 -7.59 -4.45
CA MET A 314 -6.89 -6.49 -4.49
C MET A 314 -5.71 -6.87 -5.36
N TYR A 315 -5.66 -6.30 -6.55
CA TYR A 315 -4.47 -6.32 -7.39
C TYR A 315 -3.44 -5.39 -6.77
N ASN A 316 -2.96 -5.78 -5.59
CA ASN A 316 -1.93 -5.07 -4.88
C ASN A 316 -0.70 -4.99 -5.76
N VAL A 317 -0.04 -3.83 -5.74
CA VAL A 317 1.17 -3.64 -6.50
C VAL A 317 2.34 -3.69 -5.54
N VAL A 318 3.23 -4.64 -5.79
CA VAL A 318 4.40 -4.94 -4.96
C VAL A 318 5.65 -4.92 -5.81
N LEU A 319 6.83 -4.89 -5.19
CA LEU A 319 8.08 -5.13 -5.88
C LEU A 319 8.37 -6.62 -5.99
N ASN A 320 8.82 -7.05 -7.16
CA ASN A 320 9.39 -8.37 -7.40
C ASN A 320 10.59 -8.26 -8.34
N GLN A 321 11.40 -9.31 -8.45
CA GLN A 321 12.47 -9.36 -9.44
C GLN A 321 11.89 -9.15 -10.84
N CYS A 322 12.53 -8.29 -11.62
CA CYS A 322 12.09 -7.98 -12.97
C CYS A 322 12.11 -9.25 -13.84
N ASP A 323 10.97 -9.56 -14.42
CA ASP A 323 10.77 -10.63 -15.38
C ASP A 323 9.96 -10.09 -16.57
N PRO A 324 10.61 -9.80 -17.72
CA PRO A 324 9.93 -9.23 -18.88
C PRO A 324 8.93 -10.19 -19.53
N SER A 325 8.97 -11.49 -19.17
CA SER A 325 7.99 -12.47 -19.62
C SER A 325 6.74 -12.53 -18.74
N ASN A 326 6.79 -11.92 -17.55
CA ASN A 326 5.70 -11.94 -16.59
C ASN A 326 4.66 -10.84 -16.91
N PRO A 327 3.46 -11.18 -17.41
CA PRO A 327 2.44 -10.20 -17.74
C PRO A 327 1.91 -9.45 -16.51
N ALA A 328 2.11 -9.97 -15.30
CA ALA A 328 1.75 -9.28 -14.06
C ALA A 328 2.63 -8.06 -13.76
N GLN A 329 3.77 -7.92 -14.45
CA GLN A 329 4.69 -6.78 -14.36
C GLN A 329 4.50 -5.79 -15.52
N ASN A 330 3.49 -6.01 -16.37
CA ASN A 330 3.23 -5.13 -17.49
C ASN A 330 2.59 -3.82 -17.02
N PHE A 331 3.33 -2.71 -17.09
CA PHE A 331 2.85 -1.36 -16.80
C PHE A 331 3.27 -0.38 -17.90
N TRP A 332 2.38 0.53 -18.31
CA TRP A 332 2.65 1.52 -19.37
C TRP A 332 1.76 2.75 -19.24
N ILE A 333 2.05 3.77 -20.04
CA ILE A 333 1.20 4.95 -20.19
C ILE A 333 0.72 4.99 -21.63
N LYS A 334 -0.60 5.12 -21.83
CA LYS A 334 -1.11 5.27 -23.18
C LYS A 334 -0.58 6.58 -23.80
N ALA A 335 0.28 6.47 -24.81
CA ALA A 335 0.71 7.60 -25.61
C ALA A 335 -0.51 8.33 -26.23
N HIS A 336 -0.40 9.66 -26.34
CA HIS A 336 -1.46 10.52 -26.87
C HIS A 336 -1.78 10.25 -28.34
#